data_AF-A0A660ZU83-F1
#
_entry.id   AF-A0A660ZU83-F1
#
_cell.length_a   1.000
_cell.length_b   1.000
_cell.length_c   1.000
_cell.angle_alpha   90.00
_cell.angle_beta   90.00
_cell.angle_gamma   90.00
#
_symmetry.space_group_name_H-M   'P 1'
#
loop_
_entity.id
_entity.type
_entity.pdbx_description
1 polymer ?
#
loop_
_entity_poly.entity_id
_entity_poly.type
_entity_poly.pdbx_seq_one_letter_code
_entity_poly.pdbx_strand_id
1 'polypeptide(L)'
;MSTRIVVDPVTRIEGHLRIDVEVDNGSVQKAWSSGQMWRGIETILLGRDPRDAWLFTQRFCGVCTTVHAIASVRAVENAVNLEIPLNAQYIRNLILVAHAMHDHIVHFYHLSALDWVDVVSALDADPKAAQKLA
;
A
#
# COMPACT_ATOMS: atom_id res chain seq x y z
N MET A 1 -22.28 26.90 -9.10
CA MET A 1 -23.29 25.82 -8.97
C MET A 1 -22.46 24.59 -8.72
N SER A 2 -22.54 23.99 -7.52
CA SER A 2 -21.63 22.91 -7.16
C SER A 2 -21.91 21.68 -8.03
N THR A 3 -20.84 21.11 -8.59
CA THR A 3 -20.90 19.92 -9.44
C THR A 3 -20.35 18.74 -8.64
N ARG A 4 -21.07 17.63 -8.61
CA ARG A 4 -20.59 16.39 -7.99
C ARG A 4 -19.82 15.57 -9.00
N ILE A 5 -18.60 15.16 -8.64
CA ILE A 5 -17.75 14.27 -9.43
C ILE A 5 -17.53 12.99 -8.62
N VAL A 6 -17.58 11.85 -9.31
CA VAL A 6 -17.37 10.52 -8.71
C VAL A 6 -16.22 9.84 -9.44
N VAL A 7 -15.23 9.37 -8.68
CA VAL A 7 -14.13 8.55 -9.17
C VAL A 7 -14.29 7.15 -8.57
N ASP A 8 -14.82 6.25 -9.39
CA ASP A 8 -15.12 4.86 -9.05
C ASP A 8 -15.00 4.00 -10.33
N PRO A 9 -13.92 3.20 -10.48
CA PRO A 9 -12.90 2.91 -9.49
C PRO A 9 -11.82 4.00 -9.38
N VAL A 10 -11.23 4.16 -8.18
CA VAL A 10 -9.88 4.73 -8.06
C VAL A 10 -8.88 3.65 -8.49
N THR A 11 -8.16 3.90 -9.57
CA THR A 11 -7.16 2.96 -10.13
C THR A 11 -5.75 3.24 -9.63
N ARG A 12 -4.78 2.37 -9.96
CA ARG A 12 -3.36 2.46 -9.54
C ARG A 12 -3.17 2.52 -8.02
N ILE A 13 -4.04 1.83 -7.30
CA ILE A 13 -3.96 1.57 -5.86
C ILE A 13 -4.13 0.07 -5.61
N GLU A 14 -3.84 -0.37 -4.39
CA GLU A 14 -4.29 -1.68 -3.90
C GLU A 14 -5.75 -1.59 -3.43
N GLY A 15 -6.54 -2.64 -3.69
CA GLY A 15 -7.89 -2.77 -3.19
C GLY A 15 -8.95 -1.98 -3.96
N HIS A 16 -10.03 -1.60 -3.26
CA HIS A 16 -11.21 -0.98 -3.85
C HIS A 16 -11.60 0.31 -3.10
N LEU A 17 -11.48 1.43 -3.79
CA LEU A 17 -11.78 2.76 -3.25
C LEU A 17 -12.67 3.54 -4.21
N ARG A 18 -13.62 4.25 -3.62
CA ARG A 18 -14.47 5.25 -4.27
C ARG A 18 -14.21 6.61 -3.63
N ILE A 19 -14.07 7.63 -4.48
CA ILE A 19 -13.97 9.04 -4.05
C ILE A 19 -15.09 9.85 -4.70
N ASP A 20 -15.88 10.53 -3.87
CA ASP A 20 -16.85 11.53 -4.31
C ASP A 20 -16.32 12.92 -3.93
N VAL A 21 -16.47 13.90 -4.81
CA VAL A 21 -16.15 15.30 -4.50
C VAL A 21 -17.25 16.25 -4.98
N GLU A 22 -17.46 17.34 -4.23
CA GLU A 22 -18.20 18.50 -4.70
C GLU A 22 -17.21 19.58 -5.13
N VAL A 23 -17.31 20.01 -6.39
CA VAL A 23 -16.45 21.04 -6.98
C VAL A 23 -17.26 22.30 -7.22
N ASP A 24 -16.74 23.44 -6.77
CA ASP A 24 -17.26 24.77 -7.09
C ASP A 24 -16.09 25.70 -7.43
N ASN A 25 -16.25 26.51 -8.47
CA ASN A 25 -15.23 27.42 -9.01
C ASN A 25 -13.84 26.75 -9.18
N GLY A 26 -13.81 25.53 -9.72
CA GLY A 26 -12.58 24.79 -10.01
C GLY A 26 -11.87 24.22 -8.77
N SER A 27 -12.48 24.26 -7.60
CA SER A 27 -11.88 23.78 -6.34
C SER A 27 -12.80 22.79 -5.61
N VAL A 28 -12.19 21.77 -5.00
CA VAL A 28 -12.92 20.78 -4.19
C VAL A 28 -13.37 21.44 -2.89
N GLN A 29 -14.68 21.47 -2.65
CA GLN A 29 -15.30 22.01 -1.45
C GLN A 29 -15.54 20.93 -0.39
N LYS A 30 -15.85 19.71 -0.84
CA LYS A 30 -16.05 18.54 0.02
C LYS A 30 -15.55 17.29 -0.68
N ALA A 31 -15.07 16.33 0.11
CA ALA A 31 -14.61 15.03 -0.36
C ALA A 31 -15.09 13.92 0.58
N TRP A 32 -15.43 12.78 0.01
CA TRP A 32 -15.79 11.57 0.75
C TRP A 32 -14.95 10.39 0.26
N SER A 33 -14.43 9.62 1.22
CA SER A 33 -13.64 8.42 0.97
C SER A 33 -14.43 7.19 1.42
N SER A 34 -14.68 6.27 0.50
CA SER A 34 -15.48 5.07 0.75
C SER A 34 -14.73 3.83 0.32
N GLY A 35 -14.19 3.08 1.28
CA GLY A 35 -13.62 1.74 1.03
C GLY A 35 -14.72 0.76 0.61
N GLN A 36 -14.56 0.11 -0.53
CA GLN A 36 -15.61 -0.73 -1.16
C GLN A 36 -15.40 -2.23 -0.92
N MET A 37 -14.53 -2.62 0.03
CA MET A 37 -14.25 -4.03 0.29
C MET A 37 -14.08 -4.34 1.78
N TRP A 38 -14.43 -5.57 2.14
CA TRP A 38 -14.18 -6.14 3.46
C TRP A 38 -14.03 -7.66 3.35
N ARG A 39 -13.15 -8.23 4.17
CA ARG A 39 -12.92 -9.69 4.23
C ARG A 39 -13.03 -10.29 5.63
N GLY A 40 -12.97 -9.49 6.69
CA GLY A 40 -13.17 -9.96 8.06
C GLY A 40 -12.07 -10.86 8.62
N ILE A 41 -10.79 -10.61 8.30
CA ILE A 41 -9.66 -11.41 8.85
C ILE A 41 -9.67 -11.42 10.39
N GLU A 42 -10.09 -10.33 11.04
CA GLU A 42 -10.22 -10.23 12.50
C GLU A 42 -11.19 -11.27 13.06
N THR A 43 -12.36 -11.42 12.42
CA THR A 43 -13.35 -12.45 12.78
C THR A 43 -12.81 -13.84 12.46
N ILE A 44 -12.13 -14.01 11.33
CA ILE A 44 -11.54 -15.29 10.92
C ILE A 44 -10.50 -15.78 11.93
N LEU A 45 -9.78 -14.88 12.60
CA LEU A 45 -8.75 -15.21 13.59
C LEU A 45 -9.32 -15.72 14.92
N LEU A 46 -10.59 -15.47 15.22
CA LEU A 46 -11.20 -15.91 16.48
C LEU A 46 -11.13 -17.44 16.62
N GLY A 47 -10.64 -17.90 17.77
CA GLY A 47 -10.49 -19.32 18.08
C GLY A 47 -9.33 -20.03 17.39
N ARG A 48 -8.51 -19.32 16.59
CA ARG A 48 -7.29 -19.89 16.00
C ARG A 48 -6.14 -19.91 17.00
N ASP A 49 -5.19 -20.80 16.77
CA ASP A 49 -3.94 -20.82 17.50
C ASP A 49 -3.14 -19.53 17.21
N PRO A 50 -2.69 -18.78 18.23
CA PRO A 50 -1.90 -17.57 18.03
C PRO A 50 -0.63 -17.79 17.18
N ARG A 51 -0.07 -19.00 17.19
CA ARG A 51 1.11 -19.36 16.38
C ARG A 51 0.83 -19.38 14.87
N ASP A 52 -0.42 -19.56 14.47
CA ASP A 52 -0.85 -19.54 13.07
C ASP A 52 -1.30 -18.16 12.62
N ALA A 53 -1.52 -17.21 13.54
CA ALA A 53 -2.13 -15.91 13.23
C ALA A 53 -1.38 -15.16 12.11
N TRP A 54 -0.04 -15.21 12.10
CA TRP A 54 0.78 -14.53 11.10
C TRP A 54 0.54 -15.05 9.68
N LEU A 55 0.19 -16.33 9.50
CA LEU A 55 -0.12 -16.90 8.19
C LEU A 55 -1.38 -16.27 7.60
N PHE A 56 -2.39 -16.00 8.44
CA PHE A 56 -3.64 -15.37 8.05
C PHE A 56 -3.47 -13.87 7.85
N THR A 57 -2.83 -13.17 8.81
CA THR A 57 -2.65 -11.72 8.73
C THR A 57 -1.75 -11.32 7.57
N GLN A 58 -0.77 -12.14 7.16
CA GLN A 58 0.04 -11.86 5.96
C GLN A 58 -0.83 -11.67 4.70
N ARG A 59 -2.02 -12.28 4.66
CA ARG A 59 -2.95 -12.17 3.53
C ARG A 59 -3.86 -10.94 3.66
N PHE A 60 -3.64 -10.04 4.62
CA PHE A 60 -4.30 -8.73 4.62
C PHE A 60 -3.96 -7.93 3.37
N CYS A 61 -2.75 -8.03 2.84
CA CYS A 61 -2.29 -7.16 1.77
C CYS A 61 -1.23 -7.89 0.95
N GLY A 62 -1.38 -7.94 -0.37
CA GLY A 62 -0.39 -8.56 -1.26
C GLY A 62 0.75 -7.61 -1.63
N VAL A 63 0.51 -6.30 -1.57
CA VAL A 63 1.53 -5.26 -1.84
C VAL A 63 2.47 -5.14 -0.65
N CYS A 64 1.90 -4.79 0.50
CA CYS A 64 2.57 -4.72 1.79
C CYS A 64 2.75 -6.10 2.48
N THR A 65 3.08 -7.13 1.69
CA THR A 65 2.91 -8.56 2.05
C THR A 65 3.49 -8.99 3.38
N THR A 66 4.65 -8.49 3.80
CA THR A 66 5.35 -9.06 4.98
C THR A 66 5.02 -8.35 6.29
N VAL A 67 4.55 -7.11 6.23
CA VAL A 67 4.44 -6.27 7.44
C VAL A 67 3.41 -6.81 8.43
N HIS A 68 2.31 -7.36 7.94
CA HIS A 68 1.24 -7.93 8.78
C HIS A 68 1.67 -9.25 9.45
N ALA A 69 2.51 -10.05 8.80
CA ALA A 69 3.09 -11.24 9.43
C ALA A 69 4.04 -10.84 10.57
N ILE A 70 4.93 -9.86 10.32
CA ILE A 70 5.89 -9.38 11.32
C ILE A 70 5.17 -8.72 12.51
N ALA A 71 4.12 -7.94 12.26
CA ALA A 71 3.29 -7.37 13.31
C ALA A 71 2.60 -8.47 14.14
N SER A 72 2.07 -9.51 13.50
CA SER A 72 1.41 -10.63 14.19
C SER A 72 2.37 -11.41 15.06
N VAL A 73 3.56 -11.78 14.58
CA VAL A 73 4.53 -12.52 15.42
C VAL A 73 4.99 -11.68 16.60
N ARG A 74 5.24 -10.38 16.40
CA ARG A 74 5.60 -9.45 17.50
C ARG A 74 4.48 -9.31 18.53
N ALA A 75 3.22 -9.27 18.10
CA ALA A 75 2.07 -9.20 19.00
C ALA A 75 1.94 -10.45 19.86
N VAL A 76 2.11 -11.64 19.26
CA VAL A 76 2.06 -12.92 19.98
C VAL A 76 3.24 -13.07 20.92
N GLU A 77 4.45 -12.77 20.48
CA GLU A 77 5.67 -12.77 21.31
C GLU A 77 5.51 -11.84 22.51
N ASN A 78 4.98 -10.64 22.31
CA ASN A 78 4.70 -9.71 23.41
C ASN A 78 3.66 -10.28 24.38
N ALA A 79 2.57 -10.87 23.89
CA ALA A 79 1.51 -11.43 24.74
C ALA A 79 2.01 -12.57 25.66
N VAL A 80 3.03 -13.32 25.24
CA VAL A 80 3.62 -14.41 26.04
C VAL A 80 4.95 -14.03 26.70
N ASN A 81 5.35 -12.76 26.65
CA ASN A 81 6.65 -12.26 27.14
C ASN A 81 7.86 -13.05 26.59
N LEU A 82 7.82 -13.41 25.30
CA LEU A 82 8.90 -14.12 24.62
C LEU A 82 9.90 -13.13 24.02
N GLU A 83 11.15 -13.19 24.50
CA GLU A 83 12.27 -12.50 23.89
C GLU A 83 12.86 -13.34 22.75
N ILE A 84 13.16 -12.73 21.61
CA ILE A 84 13.74 -13.41 20.45
C ILE A 84 15.26 -13.25 20.42
N PRO A 85 16.01 -14.22 19.86
CA PRO A 85 17.43 -14.04 19.63
C PRO A 85 17.71 -12.84 18.71
N LEU A 86 18.81 -12.13 18.97
CA LEU A 86 19.21 -10.94 18.20
C LEU A 86 19.30 -11.20 16.69
N ASN A 87 19.78 -12.39 16.30
CA ASN A 87 19.85 -12.78 14.88
C ASN A 87 18.48 -12.88 14.22
N ALA A 88 17.44 -13.31 14.95
CA ALA A 88 16.08 -13.32 14.44
C ALA A 88 15.55 -11.90 14.23
N GLN A 89 15.86 -10.97 15.15
CA GLN A 89 15.52 -9.56 15.00
C GLN A 89 16.21 -8.94 13.78
N TYR A 90 17.49 -9.22 13.56
CA TYR A 90 18.23 -8.72 12.39
C TYR A 90 17.67 -9.24 11.08
N ILE A 91 17.36 -10.53 10.98
CA ILE A 91 16.73 -11.10 9.77
C ILE A 91 15.37 -10.43 9.52
N ARG A 92 14.53 -10.26 10.54
CA ARG A 92 13.23 -9.58 10.41
C ARG A 92 13.38 -8.14 9.94
N ASN A 93 14.38 -7.41 10.45
CA ASN A 93 14.67 -6.04 10.03
C ASN A 93 15.14 -5.99 8.57
N LEU A 94 16.03 -6.90 8.14
CA LEU A 94 16.47 -7.00 6.75
C LEU A 94 15.30 -7.26 5.81
N ILE A 95 14.39 -8.17 6.19
CA ILE A 95 13.17 -8.46 5.42
C ILE A 95 12.29 -7.20 5.28
N LEU A 96 12.08 -6.45 6.36
CA LEU A 96 11.28 -5.21 6.32
C LEU A 96 11.93 -4.12 5.46
N VAL A 97 13.26 -3.96 5.54
CA VAL A 97 14.00 -2.98 4.71
C VAL A 97 13.91 -3.36 3.24
N ALA A 98 14.17 -4.63 2.90
CA ALA A 98 14.06 -5.11 1.53
C ALA A 98 12.64 -4.92 0.97
N HIS A 99 11.63 -5.19 1.80
CA HIS A 99 10.24 -4.98 1.45
C HIS A 99 9.91 -3.50 1.21
N ALA A 100 10.35 -2.60 2.10
CA ALA A 100 10.13 -1.16 1.95
C ALA A 100 10.78 -0.60 0.68
N MET A 101 11.99 -1.05 0.34
CA MET A 101 12.66 -0.66 -0.90
C MET A 101 11.87 -1.11 -2.13
N HIS A 102 11.39 -2.35 -2.14
CA HIS A 102 10.55 -2.87 -3.21
C HIS A 102 9.24 -2.08 -3.34
N ASP A 103 8.50 -1.93 -2.25
CA ASP A 103 7.18 -1.27 -2.22
C ASP A 103 7.30 0.18 -2.72
N HIS A 104 8.26 0.95 -2.20
CA HIS A 104 8.43 2.35 -2.60
C HIS A 104 8.83 2.54 -4.06
N ILE A 105 9.73 1.71 -4.59
CA ILE A 105 10.12 1.79 -6.01
C ILE A 105 8.93 1.42 -6.91
N VAL A 106 8.18 0.36 -6.55
CA VAL A 106 7.00 -0.07 -7.31
C VAL A 106 5.91 0.99 -7.25
N HIS A 107 5.61 1.52 -6.07
CA HIS A 107 4.65 2.60 -5.88
C HIS A 107 5.03 3.81 -6.72
N PHE A 108 6.28 4.28 -6.65
CA PHE A 108 6.72 5.44 -7.40
C PHE A 108 6.51 5.26 -8.91
N TYR A 109 7.08 4.20 -9.51
CA TYR A 109 7.06 4.05 -10.97
C TYR A 109 5.74 3.53 -11.53
N HIS A 110 5.14 2.52 -10.89
CA HIS A 110 4.00 1.81 -11.47
C HIS A 110 2.65 2.36 -10.99
N LEU A 111 2.61 2.98 -9.80
CA LEU A 111 1.37 3.51 -9.26
C LEU A 111 1.30 5.03 -9.47
N SER A 112 2.31 5.81 -9.08
CA SER A 112 2.21 7.28 -9.05
C SER A 112 2.84 8.02 -10.23
N ALA A 113 3.86 7.48 -10.90
CA ALA A 113 4.62 8.25 -11.90
C ALA A 113 3.75 8.76 -13.05
N LEU A 114 2.70 8.02 -13.43
CA LEU A 114 1.78 8.41 -14.50
C LEU A 114 0.84 9.57 -14.12
N ASP A 115 0.87 10.04 -12.88
CA ASP A 115 0.26 11.32 -12.50
C ASP A 115 1.14 12.53 -12.87
N TRP A 116 2.43 12.28 -13.13
CA TRP A 116 3.45 13.32 -13.35
C TRP A 116 4.09 13.24 -14.73
N VAL A 117 4.12 12.05 -15.33
CA VAL A 117 4.79 11.75 -16.59
C VAL A 117 3.75 11.52 -17.68
N ASP A 118 3.71 12.42 -18.66
CA ASP A 118 3.01 12.19 -19.92
C ASP A 118 3.84 11.25 -20.82
N VAL A 119 3.40 9.99 -20.90
CA VAL A 119 4.08 8.94 -21.67
C VAL A 119 4.09 9.25 -23.17
N VAL A 120 3.07 9.92 -23.69
CA VAL A 120 2.99 10.22 -25.13
C VAL A 120 3.99 11.31 -25.50
N SER A 121 4.18 12.30 -24.63
CA SER A 121 5.20 13.35 -24.83
C SER A 121 6.63 12.80 -24.94
N ALA A 122 6.89 11.60 -24.39
CA ALA A 122 8.21 10.97 -24.48
C ALA A 122 8.61 10.60 -25.92
N LEU A 123 7.64 10.48 -26.85
CA LEU A 123 7.92 10.21 -28.26
C LEU A 123 8.62 11.38 -28.96
N ASP A 124 8.42 12.60 -28.48
CA ASP A 124 9.00 13.83 -29.04
C ASP A 124 10.34 14.22 -28.37
N ALA A 125 10.82 13.42 -27.41
CA ALA A 125 12.03 13.72 -26.68
C ALA A 125 13.30 13.55 -27.53
N ASP A 126 14.28 14.45 -27.39
CA ASP A 126 15.62 14.26 -27.97
C ASP A 126 16.43 13.25 -27.12
N PRO A 127 16.81 12.08 -27.68
CA PRO A 127 17.58 11.08 -26.95
C PRO A 127 18.93 11.60 -26.44
N LYS A 128 19.58 12.53 -27.17
CA LYS A 128 20.87 13.09 -26.74
C LYS A 128 20.72 14.05 -25.57
N ALA A 129 19.62 14.79 -25.51
CA ALA A 129 19.29 15.63 -24.36
C ALA A 129 18.95 14.78 -23.14
N ALA A 130 18.13 13.72 -23.31
CA ALA A 130 17.77 12.79 -22.24
C ALA A 130 18.99 12.08 -21.65
N GLN A 131 19.94 11.63 -22.49
CA GLN A 131 21.18 10.98 -22.03
C GLN A 131 21.99 11.88 -21.08
N LYS A 132 22.00 13.20 -21.29
CA LYS A 132 22.79 14.12 -20.46
C LYS A 132 22.23 14.31 -19.04
N LEU A 133 21.00 13.87 -18.78
CA LEU A 133 20.34 13.96 -17.48
C LEU A 133 20.61 12.72 -16.60
N ALA A 134 21.11 11.63 -17.18
CA ALA A 134 21.47 10.39 -16.49
C ALA A 134 22.95 10.37 -16.09
#